data_AF-A0A645HCH0-F1
#
_entry.id   AF-A0A645HCH0-F1
#
_cell.length_a   1.000
_cell.length_b   1.000
_cell.length_c   1.000
_cell.angle_alpha   90.00
_cell.angle_beta   90.00
_cell.angle_gamma   90.00
#
_symmetry.space_group_name_H-M   'P 1'
#
loop_
_entity.id
_entity.type
_entity.pdbx_description
1 polymer ?
#
loop_
_entity_poly.entity_id
_entity_poly.type
_entity_poly.pdbx_seq_one_letter_code
_entity_poly.pdbx_strand_id
1 'polypeptide(L)' 'MTVKAVEGDNVVVDANFPLAGQDLTFEVEIVEIRAASAEELEHGHVHGAGGHHH' A
#
# COMPACT_ATOMS: atom_id res chain seq x y z
N MET A 1 -4.75 -13.43 0.66
CA MET A 1 -4.86 -14.89 0.82
C MET A 1 -5.39 -15.49 -0.47
N THR A 2 -4.66 -16.44 -1.05
CA THR A 2 -5.02 -17.18 -2.27
C THR A 2 -4.82 -18.68 -2.06
N VAL A 3 -5.49 -19.53 -2.84
CA VAL A 3 -5.22 -20.97 -2.86
C VAL A 3 -4.08 -21.22 -3.85
N LYS A 4 -3.03 -21.88 -3.40
CA LYS A 4 -1.86 -22.22 -4.21
C LYS A 4 -1.95 -23.61 -4.83
N ALA A 5 -2.51 -24.58 -4.10
CA ALA A 5 -2.71 -25.96 -4.57
C ALA A 5 -3.81 -26.68 -3.78
N VAL A 6 -4.36 -27.74 -4.36
CA VAL A 6 -5.23 -28.73 -3.69
C VAL A 6 -4.62 -30.10 -3.88
N GLU A 7 -4.34 -30.81 -2.78
CA GLU A 7 -3.62 -32.08 -2.75
C GLU A 7 -4.44 -33.11 -1.96
N GLY A 8 -5.20 -33.94 -2.68
CA GLY A 8 -6.15 -34.87 -2.06
C GLY A 8 -7.17 -34.12 -1.21
N ASP A 9 -7.19 -34.42 0.08
CA ASP A 9 -8.09 -33.79 1.05
C ASP A 9 -7.51 -32.49 1.67
N ASN A 10 -6.29 -32.08 1.27
CA ASN A 10 -5.62 -30.90 1.80
C ASN A 10 -5.62 -29.72 0.82
N VAL A 11 -5.64 -28.49 1.34
CA VAL A 11 -5.54 -27.25 0.56
C VAL A 11 -4.33 -26.44 1.03
N VAL A 12 -3.46 -26.08 0.09
CA VAL A 12 -2.30 -25.21 0.34
C VAL A 12 -2.73 -23.76 0.11
N VAL A 13 -2.64 -22.96 1.16
CA VAL A 13 -3.04 -21.55 1.17
C VAL A 13 -1.81 -20.65 1.22
N ASP A 14 -1.78 -19.63 0.36
CA ASP A 14 -0.81 -18.55 0.41
C ASP A 14 -1.43 -17.32 1.09
N ALA A 15 -0.91 -16.96 2.26
CA ALA A 15 -1.37 -15.80 3.04
C ALA A 15 -0.51 -14.56 2.85
N ASN A 16 0.52 -14.61 1.99
CA ASN A 16 1.38 -13.47 1.74
C ASN A 16 0.64 -12.35 1.00
N PHE A 17 1.18 -11.14 1.10
CA PHE A 17 0.77 -10.03 0.23
C PHE A 17 0.99 -10.42 -1.23
N PRO A 18 0.11 -10.05 -2.19
CA PRO A 18 0.20 -10.51 -3.58
C PRO A 18 1.55 -10.26 -4.29
N LEU A 19 2.29 -9.24 -3.86
CA LEU A 19 3.61 -8.89 -4.40
C LEU A 19 4.77 -9.31 -3.49
N ALA A 20 4.53 -10.13 -2.46
CA ALA A 20 5.59 -10.63 -1.58
C ALA A 20 6.61 -11.45 -2.38
N GLY A 21 7.89 -11.14 -2.20
CA GLY A 21 9.00 -11.81 -2.90
C GLY A 21 9.18 -11.37 -4.35
N GLN A 22 8.45 -10.35 -4.83
CA GLN A 22 8.67 -9.76 -6.15
C GLN A 22 9.52 -8.49 -6.03
N ASP A 23 10.48 -8.35 -6.94
CA ASP A 23 11.19 -7.09 -7.14
C ASP A 23 10.26 -6.11 -7.86
N LEU A 24 10.02 -4.95 -7.25
CA LEU A 24 9.17 -3.91 -7.83
C LEU A 24 10.05 -2.81 -8.42
N THR A 25 9.90 -2.57 -9.73
CA THR A 25 10.59 -1.49 -10.44
C THR A 25 9.58 -0.41 -10.78
N PHE A 26 9.89 0.84 -10.43
CA PHE A 26 9.06 2.00 -10.71
C PHE A 26 9.89 3.08 -11.42
N GLU A 27 9.27 3.74 -12.39
CA GLU A 27 9.74 5.01 -12.93
C GLU A 27 9.05 6.13 -12.14
N VAL A 28 9.83 7.05 -11.59
CA VAL A 28 9.33 8.09 -10.67
C VAL A 28 9.83 9.46 -11.10
N GLU A 29 8.94 10.45 -11.05
CA GLU A 29 9.23 11.87 -11.24
C GLU A 29 8.75 12.66 -10.02
N ILE A 30 9.52 13.67 -9.59
CA ILE A 30 9.11 14.59 -8.52
C ILE A 30 8.30 15.73 -9.14
N VAL A 31 7.00 15.78 -8.83
CA VAL A 31 6.09 16.80 -9.39
C VAL A 31 6.06 18.07 -8.53
N GLU A 32 6.14 17.96 -7.20
CA GLU A 32 6.06 19.10 -6.28
C GLU A 32 6.70 18.77 -4.93
N ILE A 33 7.21 19.80 -4.23
CA ILE A 33 7.65 19.73 -2.84
C ILE A 33 7.04 20.90 -2.07
N ARG A 34 6.40 20.61 -0.94
CA ARG A 34 5.85 21.64 -0.04
C ARG A 34 6.05 21.25 1.43
N ALA A 35 5.92 22.24 2.31
CA ALA A 35 5.84 21.97 3.74
C ALA A 35 4.50 21.27 4.09
N ALA A 36 4.55 20.31 5.01
CA ALA A 36 3.36 19.72 5.61
C ALA A 36 2.67 20.72 6.55
N SER A 37 1.34 20.67 6.64
CA SER A 37 0.60 21.43 7.65
C SER A 37 0.76 20.81 9.04
N ALA A 38 0.37 21.53 10.10
CA ALA A 38 0.39 20.98 11.46
C ALA A 38 -0.51 19.75 11.62
N GLU A 39 -1.68 19.74 10.95
CA GLU A 39 -2.64 18.63 10.96
C GLU A 39 -2.08 17.40 10.24
N GLU A 40 -1.43 17.59 9.08
CA GLU A 40 -0.81 16.48 8.33
C GLU A 40 0.34 15.83 9.11
N LEU A 41 1.09 16.63 9.88
CA LEU A 41 2.12 16.14 10.79
C LEU A 41 1.52 15.35 11.96
N GLU A 42 0.39 15.80 12.51
CA GLU A 42 -0.31 15.10 13.60
C GLU A 42 -0.89 13.76 13.14
N HIS A 43 -1.49 13.71 11.94
CA HIS A 43 -2.08 12.48 11.40
C HIS A 43 -1.05 11.54 10.73
N GLY A 44 0.10 12.06 10.29
CA GLY A 44 1.17 11.28 9.66
C GLY A 44 0.97 10.99 8.17
N HIS A 45 0.06 11.69 7.51
CA HIS A 45 -0.20 11.55 6.06
C HIS A 45 -0.74 12.85 5.43
N VAL A 46 -0.55 12.98 4.12
CA VAL A 46 -1.04 14.11 3.31
C VAL A 46 -2.56 14.16 3.29
N HIS A 47 -3.13 15.36 3.37
CA HIS A 47 -4.55 15.59 3.13
C HIS A 47 -4.75 16.08 1.68
N GLY A 48 -5.68 15.46 0.97
CA GLY A 48 -5.97 15.78 -0.43
C GLY A 48 -6.53 17.19 -0.63
N ALA A 49 -6.60 17.65 -1.88
CA ALA A 49 -7.24 18.92 -2.23
C ALA A 49 -8.71 18.91 -1.80
N GLY A 50 -9.04 19.68 -0.77
CA GLY A 50 -10.37 19.75 -0.16
C GLY A 50 -10.39 19.55 1.35
N GLY A 51 -9.30 19.03 1.95
CA GLY A 51 -9.23 18.77 3.39
C GLY A 51 -10.19 17.66 3.83
N HIS A 52 -9.83 16.92 4.87
CA HIS A 52 -10.80 16.05 5.53
C HIS A 52 -11.77 16.96 6.30
N HIS A 53 -12.89 17.34 5.66
CA HIS A 53 -14.04 17.79 6.41
C HIS A 53 -14.47 16.66 7.33
N HIS A 54 -14.23 16.84 8.63
CA HIS A 54 -15.04 16.22 9.67
C HIS A 54 -16.36 16.98 9.80
#